data_AF-A0A956IRK5-F1
#
_entry.id   AF-A0A956IRK5-F1
#
_cell.length_a   1.000
_cell.length_b   1.000
_cell.length_c   1.000
_cell.angle_alpha   90.00
_cell.angle_beta   90.00
_cell.angle_gamma   90.00
#
_symmetry.space_group_name_H-M   'P 1'
#
loop_
_entity.id
_entity.type
_entity.pdbx_description
1 polymer ?
#
loop_
_entity_poly.entity_id
_entity_poly.type
_entity_poly.pdbx_seq_one_letter_code
_entity_poly.pdbx_strand_id
1 'polypeptide(L)'
;MSRFQASPPFTRELGRVERASKVRVGALICLVSGLGACATAGNAWMEEPLVPGDENFSGEILEPKSRSSPPPPRPVSARTLGVPKQREPGDPVDTSKLQGKVLGKFRNTYYDFPSEADYKGDAVALKDAQCRTIKDVPKEFHDRVCVQGSGTLLSGQTVSFNRRDCECASVCPRTKQKICFDALSPENFPWGRGATGSAITPLLTVAADTSVLPLGTSVFIPEYEGMPVDDQGTRHDGCFIVQDRGTKVKGKHVDVFTGQETVTRVWNSLVPSNQGVTVVLDSPRCRRAPLPTMPAPERRRDRERRGRD
;
A
#
# COMPACT_ATOMS: atom_id res chain seq x y z
N MET A 1 40.58 -14.15 -51.92
CA MET A 1 40.56 -15.43 -52.65
C MET A 1 40.29 -16.54 -51.64
N SER A 2 39.35 -17.43 -51.96
CA SER A 2 38.97 -18.67 -51.23
C SER A 2 38.29 -18.51 -49.87
N ARG A 3 37.22 -19.23 -49.54
CA ARG A 3 36.39 -20.21 -50.25
C ARG A 3 35.07 -20.31 -49.49
N PHE A 4 33.97 -20.27 -50.23
CA PHE A 4 32.65 -20.75 -49.81
C PHE A 4 32.74 -22.23 -49.43
N GLN A 5 32.07 -22.63 -48.35
CA GLN A 5 31.71 -24.02 -48.11
C GLN A 5 30.21 -24.10 -47.83
N ALA A 6 29.49 -24.61 -48.82
CA ALA A 6 28.12 -25.09 -48.71
C ALA A 6 28.12 -26.56 -48.29
N SER A 7 27.11 -26.97 -47.54
CA SER A 7 26.70 -28.37 -47.35
C SER A 7 25.19 -28.44 -47.06
N PRO A 8 24.55 -29.59 -47.36
CA PRO A 8 23.25 -29.65 -48.05
C PRO A 8 22.06 -30.03 -47.12
N PRO A 9 20.82 -30.12 -47.64
CA PRO A 9 19.61 -30.29 -46.82
C PRO A 9 19.33 -31.77 -46.53
N PHE A 10 18.76 -32.07 -45.36
CA PHE A 10 18.23 -33.39 -45.06
C PHE A 10 16.79 -33.31 -44.55
N THR A 11 16.05 -34.34 -44.93
CA THR A 11 14.61 -34.41 -45.20
C THR A 11 13.71 -34.62 -43.99
N ARG A 12 12.45 -34.19 -44.15
CA ARG A 12 11.26 -34.56 -43.37
C ARG A 12 11.14 -36.07 -43.17
N GLU A 13 10.72 -36.49 -41.98
CA GLU A 13 9.89 -37.68 -41.80
C GLU A 13 8.78 -37.42 -40.75
N LEU A 14 7.54 -37.66 -41.17
CA LEU A 14 6.31 -37.59 -40.39
C LEU A 14 6.08 -38.97 -39.76
N GLY A 15 6.07 -39.05 -38.44
CA GLY A 15 5.73 -40.26 -37.69
C GLY A 15 4.47 -40.06 -36.84
N ARG A 16 3.30 -40.33 -37.44
CA ARG A 16 2.00 -40.46 -36.78
C ARG A 16 1.91 -41.84 -36.13
N VAL A 17 1.61 -41.92 -34.84
CA VAL A 17 1.16 -43.17 -34.19
C VAL A 17 -0.11 -42.87 -33.38
N GLU A 18 -1.25 -43.15 -34.01
CA GLU A 18 -2.50 -43.45 -33.31
C GLU A 18 -2.41 -44.85 -32.71
N ARG A 19 -2.90 -45.05 -31.48
CA ARG A 19 -3.56 -46.30 -31.09
C ARG A 19 -4.51 -46.08 -29.91
N ALA A 20 -5.76 -46.43 -30.18
CA ALA A 20 -6.89 -46.43 -29.28
C ALA A 20 -7.04 -47.76 -28.52
N SER A 21 -7.90 -47.69 -27.50
CA SER A 21 -8.72 -48.76 -26.91
C SER A 21 -8.07 -49.75 -25.94
N LYS A 22 -8.54 -49.71 -24.68
CA LYS A 22 -9.59 -50.64 -24.23
C LYS A 22 -10.20 -50.23 -22.89
N VAL A 23 -11.52 -50.13 -22.93
CA VAL A 23 -12.46 -49.98 -21.82
C VAL A 23 -12.43 -51.25 -20.94
N ARG A 24 -12.39 -51.08 -19.62
CA ARG A 24 -12.85 -52.09 -18.66
C ARG A 24 -13.82 -51.44 -17.69
N VAL A 25 -15.07 -51.87 -17.82
CA VAL A 25 -16.17 -51.62 -16.89
C VAL A 25 -15.91 -52.46 -15.65
N GLY A 26 -15.81 -51.82 -14.49
CA GLY A 26 -15.78 -52.45 -13.18
C GLY A 26 -16.60 -51.60 -12.23
N ALA A 27 -17.80 -52.07 -11.91
CA ALA A 27 -18.72 -51.43 -10.97
C ALA A 27 -18.18 -51.58 -9.54
N LEU A 28 -18.11 -50.48 -8.79
CA LEU A 28 -17.99 -50.54 -7.33
C LEU A 28 -18.74 -49.37 -6.68
N ILE A 29 -19.95 -49.71 -6.22
CA ILE A 29 -20.58 -49.39 -4.93
C ILE A 29 -20.41 -47.97 -4.37
N CYS A 30 -21.58 -47.32 -4.24
CA CYS A 30 -21.83 -46.06 -3.54
C CYS A 30 -21.25 -46.00 -2.13
N LEU A 31 -20.55 -44.91 -1.82
CA LEU A 31 -20.46 -44.35 -0.48
C LEU A 31 -20.79 -42.86 -0.57
N VAL A 32 -21.98 -42.51 -0.07
CA VAL A 32 -22.45 -41.15 0.14
C VAL A 32 -21.79 -40.61 1.40
N SER A 33 -20.99 -39.57 1.25
CA SER A 33 -20.48 -38.72 2.33
C SER A 33 -20.29 -37.35 1.67
N GLY A 34 -21.17 -36.39 1.89
CA GLY A 34 -21.15 -35.62 3.13
C GLY A 34 -20.42 -34.30 2.86
N LEU A 35 -21.20 -33.31 2.45
CA LEU A 35 -20.94 -31.85 2.44
C LEU A 35 -19.52 -31.39 2.86
N GLY A 36 -18.77 -30.88 1.88
CA GLY A 36 -17.62 -30.02 2.10
C GLY A 36 -17.79 -28.75 1.29
N ALA A 37 -18.54 -27.79 1.81
CA ALA A 37 -18.58 -26.44 1.27
C ALA A 37 -17.16 -25.86 1.32
N CYS A 38 -16.67 -25.35 0.18
CA CYS A 38 -15.54 -24.44 0.14
C CYS A 38 -15.91 -23.16 0.90
N ALA A 39 -15.73 -23.18 2.22
CA ALA A 39 -15.65 -21.97 3.00
C ALA A 39 -14.27 -21.37 2.72
N THR A 40 -14.26 -20.30 1.92
CA THR A 40 -13.17 -19.34 1.91
C THR A 40 -13.00 -18.87 3.35
N ALA A 41 -11.96 -19.35 4.01
CA ALA A 41 -11.59 -18.90 5.35
C ALA A 41 -11.30 -17.40 5.26
N GLY A 42 -12.26 -16.58 5.68
CA GLY A 42 -12.09 -15.16 5.89
C GLY A 42 -11.00 -14.95 6.94
N ASN A 43 -10.03 -14.10 6.62
CA ASN A 43 -8.82 -13.88 7.40
C ASN A 43 -9.15 -13.25 8.77
N ALA A 44 -9.27 -14.08 9.80
CA ALA A 44 -9.48 -13.67 11.20
C ALA A 44 -8.29 -12.92 11.83
N TRP A 45 -7.23 -12.66 11.07
CA TRP A 45 -5.97 -12.07 11.56
C TRP A 45 -5.87 -10.55 11.34
N MET A 46 -6.89 -9.92 10.73
CA MET A 46 -6.91 -8.45 10.49
C MET A 46 -7.19 -7.62 11.75
N GLU A 47 -7.55 -8.25 12.86
CA GLU A 47 -7.97 -7.58 14.10
C GLU A 47 -6.93 -7.63 15.21
N GLU A 48 -5.63 -7.71 14.92
CA GLU A 48 -4.65 -7.48 16.00
C GLU A 48 -4.85 -6.06 16.59
N PRO A 49 -5.26 -5.94 17.87
CA PRO A 49 -5.45 -4.66 18.51
C PRO A 49 -4.09 -4.04 18.79
N LEU A 50 -4.03 -2.71 18.63
CA LEU A 50 -2.86 -1.93 18.99
C LEU A 50 -2.67 -2.01 20.50
N VAL A 51 -1.55 -2.58 20.96
CA VAL A 51 -1.17 -2.49 22.38
C VAL A 51 -0.82 -1.02 22.67
N PRO A 52 -1.48 -0.35 23.64
CA PRO A 52 -1.09 1.00 24.06
C PRO A 52 0.19 0.89 24.91
N GLY A 53 1.27 1.59 24.55
CA GLY A 53 2.49 1.49 25.37
C GLY A 53 3.73 2.31 25.01
N ASP A 54 3.86 2.86 23.80
CA ASP A 54 5.10 3.55 23.41
C ASP A 54 4.91 5.06 23.24
N GLU A 55 4.66 5.76 24.35
CA GLU A 55 4.82 7.20 24.45
C GLU A 55 6.12 7.51 25.19
N ASN A 56 7.08 8.13 24.49
CA ASN A 56 8.01 9.18 24.97
C ASN A 56 9.27 9.21 24.11
N PHE A 57 9.33 10.13 23.16
CA PHE A 57 10.61 10.71 22.76
C PHE A 57 10.41 12.15 22.28
N SER A 58 10.42 13.08 23.23
CA SER A 58 10.55 14.51 23.01
C SER A 58 12.01 14.81 22.63
N GLY A 59 12.28 14.80 21.32
CA GLY A 59 13.52 15.35 20.77
C GLY A 59 13.35 16.84 20.53
N GLU A 60 13.88 17.64 21.45
CA GLU A 60 14.06 19.09 21.35
C GLU A 60 14.96 19.40 20.13
N ILE A 61 14.40 20.06 19.10
CA ILE A 61 15.17 20.52 17.94
C ILE A 61 15.32 22.03 18.04
N LEU A 62 16.56 22.44 18.26
CA LEU A 62 17.04 23.81 18.30
C LEU A 62 16.76 24.55 16.97
N GLU A 63 16.10 25.70 17.07
CA GLU A 63 15.91 26.66 15.98
C GLU A 63 17.24 27.30 15.52
N PRO A 64 17.54 27.38 14.22
CA PRO A 64 18.53 28.32 13.71
C PRO A 64 17.89 29.65 13.29
N LYS A 65 18.47 30.72 13.82
CA LYS A 65 18.10 32.12 13.62
C LYS A 65 18.08 32.56 12.15
N SER A 66 16.96 33.17 11.79
CA SER A 66 16.69 34.00 10.62
C SER A 66 17.83 34.97 10.24
N ARG A 67 18.22 34.97 8.96
CA ARG A 67 18.85 36.12 8.28
C ARG A 67 17.89 36.60 7.19
N SER A 68 17.47 37.84 7.31
CA SER A 68 16.61 38.56 6.38
C SER A 68 17.33 38.90 5.08
N SER A 69 16.75 38.52 3.93
CA SER A 69 17.10 39.06 2.61
C SER A 69 16.01 40.02 2.11
N PRO A 70 16.37 41.09 1.37
CA PRO A 70 15.42 42.10 0.90
C PRO A 70 14.52 41.58 -0.25
N PRO A 71 13.31 42.15 -0.43
CA PRO A 71 12.34 41.63 -1.39
C PRO A 71 12.69 41.99 -2.84
N PRO A 72 12.37 41.12 -3.82
CA PRO A 72 12.52 41.44 -5.24
C PRO A 72 11.46 42.44 -5.73
N PRO A 73 11.74 43.19 -6.82
CA PRO A 73 10.82 44.18 -7.37
C PRO A 73 9.59 43.55 -8.01
N ARG A 74 8.45 44.23 -7.89
CA ARG A 74 7.13 43.79 -8.38
C ARG A 74 7.08 43.81 -9.92
N PRO A 75 6.61 42.75 -10.59
CA PRO A 75 6.24 42.82 -11.99
C PRO A 75 4.88 43.51 -12.16
N VAL A 76 4.81 44.36 -13.19
CA VAL A 76 3.62 45.11 -13.60
C VAL A 76 2.62 44.14 -14.23
N SER A 77 1.38 44.13 -13.72
CA SER A 77 0.30 43.22 -14.12
C SER A 77 -0.26 43.57 -15.50
N ALA A 78 0.04 42.77 -16.52
CA ALA A 78 -0.79 42.66 -17.72
C ALA A 78 -1.95 41.70 -17.42
N ARG A 79 -3.18 42.21 -17.44
CA ARG A 79 -4.41 41.40 -17.28
C ARG A 79 -4.70 40.66 -18.58
N THR A 80 -4.53 39.34 -18.58
CA THR A 80 -5.13 38.45 -19.59
C THR A 80 -6.21 37.62 -18.91
N LEU A 81 -7.39 37.55 -19.52
CA LEU A 81 -8.59 36.89 -19.01
C LEU A 81 -8.40 35.36 -18.92
N GLY A 82 -7.99 34.89 -17.75
CA GLY A 82 -8.58 33.77 -16.99
C GLY A 82 -8.73 32.40 -17.64
N VAL A 83 -7.64 31.69 -17.93
CA VAL A 83 -7.61 30.24 -17.67
C VAL A 83 -7.52 30.05 -16.15
N PRO A 84 -8.30 29.16 -15.50
CA PRO A 84 -8.13 28.90 -14.08
C PRO A 84 -6.68 28.50 -13.81
N LYS A 85 -5.94 29.32 -13.05
CA LYS A 85 -4.58 29.01 -12.66
C LYS A 85 -4.62 27.72 -11.85
N GLN A 86 -3.99 26.65 -12.35
CA GLN A 86 -3.78 25.45 -11.56
C GLN A 86 -3.00 25.84 -10.30
N ARG A 87 -3.42 25.31 -9.15
CA ARG A 87 -2.79 25.63 -7.86
C ARG A 87 -1.38 25.05 -7.85
N GLU A 88 -0.41 25.86 -7.43
CA GLU A 88 0.96 25.38 -7.28
C GLU A 88 1.11 24.64 -5.94
N PRO A 89 1.93 23.58 -5.86
CA PRO A 89 2.22 22.92 -4.59
C PRO A 89 2.74 23.93 -3.55
N GLY A 90 2.08 23.96 -2.38
CA GLY A 90 2.44 24.87 -1.28
C GLY A 90 1.58 26.14 -1.16
N ASP A 91 0.73 26.47 -2.13
CA ASP A 91 -0.22 27.60 -1.99
C ASP A 91 -1.18 27.36 -0.80
N PRO A 92 -1.54 28.38 0.00
CA PRO A 92 -2.51 28.22 1.09
C PRO A 92 -3.85 27.65 0.60
N VAL A 93 -4.40 26.67 1.33
CA VAL A 93 -5.72 26.10 1.02
C VAL A 93 -6.82 27.01 1.56
N ASP A 94 -7.62 27.58 0.66
CA ASP A 94 -8.87 28.25 1.02
C ASP A 94 -9.97 27.21 1.27
N THR A 95 -10.14 26.82 2.53
CA THR A 95 -11.11 25.79 2.94
C THR A 95 -12.56 26.18 2.67
N SER A 96 -12.88 27.47 2.55
CA SER A 96 -14.24 27.95 2.28
C SER A 96 -14.73 27.59 0.87
N LYS A 97 -13.82 27.30 -0.05
CA LYS A 97 -14.11 26.91 -1.43
C LYS A 97 -14.14 25.40 -1.65
N LEU A 98 -13.83 24.60 -0.63
CA LEU A 98 -13.80 23.16 -0.74
C LEU A 98 -15.20 22.57 -0.65
N GLN A 99 -15.49 21.62 -1.53
CA GLN A 99 -16.72 20.83 -1.49
C GLN A 99 -16.46 19.54 -0.70
N GLY A 100 -17.39 19.18 0.18
CA GLY A 100 -17.28 18.03 1.08
C GLY A 100 -17.12 18.44 2.55
N LYS A 101 -16.96 17.45 3.43
CA LYS A 101 -16.79 17.65 4.88
C LYS A 101 -15.31 17.81 5.21
N VAL A 102 -14.89 19.03 5.55
CA VAL A 102 -13.52 19.32 6.00
C VAL A 102 -13.32 18.79 7.43
N LEU A 103 -12.40 17.84 7.62
CA LEU A 103 -12.04 17.29 8.94
C LEU A 103 -10.91 18.08 9.65
N GLY A 104 -10.30 19.01 8.93
CA GLY A 104 -9.21 19.85 9.38
C GLY A 104 -7.84 19.36 8.91
N LYS A 105 -6.79 19.81 9.61
CA LYS A 105 -5.40 19.48 9.30
C LYS A 105 -4.99 18.14 9.93
N PHE A 106 -4.38 17.29 9.13
CA PHE A 106 -3.78 16.02 9.51
C PHE A 106 -2.28 16.11 9.29
N ARG A 107 -1.48 15.63 10.24
CA ARG A 107 -0.04 15.43 10.01
C ARG A 107 0.15 14.53 8.80
N ASN A 108 1.08 14.87 7.91
CA ASN A 108 1.41 14.07 6.73
C ASN A 108 2.82 13.47 6.86
N THR A 109 2.97 12.22 6.43
CA THR A 109 4.27 11.58 6.20
C THR A 109 4.20 10.75 4.91
N TYR A 110 5.31 10.08 4.58
CA TYR A 110 5.40 9.19 3.44
C TYR A 110 6.05 7.86 3.82
N TYR A 111 5.63 6.81 3.13
CA TYR A 111 6.28 5.51 3.16
C TYR A 111 6.44 4.95 1.75
N ASP A 112 7.48 4.14 1.56
CA ASP A 112 7.95 3.62 0.27
C ASP A 112 7.95 2.08 0.26
N PHE A 113 8.36 1.51 -0.86
CA PHE A 113 8.43 0.08 -1.12
C PHE A 113 9.87 -0.27 -1.54
N PRO A 114 10.74 -0.64 -0.57
CA PRO A 114 12.15 -0.89 -0.83
C PRO A 114 12.34 -2.08 -1.79
N SER A 115 13.37 -1.97 -2.63
CA SER A 115 13.85 -3.05 -3.50
C SER A 115 15.12 -3.65 -2.92
N GLU A 116 15.19 -4.99 -2.81
CA GLU A 116 16.39 -5.69 -2.32
C GLU A 116 17.63 -5.35 -3.17
N ALA A 117 17.44 -5.06 -4.46
CA ALA A 117 18.51 -4.71 -5.40
C ALA A 117 19.32 -3.46 -4.99
N ASP A 118 18.73 -2.58 -4.18
CA ASP A 118 19.36 -1.33 -3.77
C ASP A 118 20.31 -1.51 -2.57
N TYR A 119 20.36 -2.71 -1.97
CA TYR A 119 21.09 -2.99 -0.74
C TYR A 119 22.14 -4.09 -0.92
N LYS A 120 23.19 -4.02 -0.11
CA LYS A 120 24.31 -4.99 -0.09
C LYS A 120 24.77 -5.22 1.35
N GLY A 121 25.63 -6.22 1.55
CA GLY A 121 26.25 -6.51 2.84
C GLY A 121 25.78 -7.82 3.45
N ASP A 122 25.93 -7.94 4.76
CA ASP A 122 25.63 -9.17 5.50
C ASP A 122 24.18 -9.60 5.33
N ALA A 123 23.99 -10.91 5.21
CA ALA A 123 22.67 -11.49 5.00
C ALA A 123 21.96 -11.83 6.32
N VAL A 124 20.65 -11.65 6.35
CA VAL A 124 19.77 -12.05 7.44
C VAL A 124 18.54 -12.78 6.86
N ALA A 125 18.09 -13.82 7.56
CA ALA A 125 16.94 -14.59 7.13
C ALA A 125 15.64 -13.80 7.30
N LEU A 126 14.94 -13.56 6.18
CA LEU A 126 13.55 -13.11 6.18
C LEU A 126 12.64 -14.32 6.44
N LYS A 127 11.79 -14.24 7.46
CA LYS A 127 10.98 -15.37 7.94
C LYS A 127 9.51 -15.21 7.60
N ASP A 128 8.87 -16.35 7.30
CA ASP A 128 7.42 -16.43 7.23
C ASP A 128 6.78 -16.71 8.59
N ALA A 129 5.45 -16.62 8.67
CA ALA A 129 4.72 -16.85 9.91
C ALA A 129 4.88 -18.28 10.45
N GLN A 130 5.29 -19.25 9.64
CA GLN A 130 5.61 -20.62 10.04
C GLN A 130 7.09 -20.81 10.37
N CYS A 131 7.86 -19.72 10.52
CA CYS A 131 9.28 -19.70 10.82
C CYS A 131 10.19 -20.32 9.75
N ARG A 132 9.68 -20.53 8.54
CA ARG A 132 10.49 -20.94 7.40
C ARG A 132 11.20 -19.71 6.83
N THR A 133 12.41 -19.92 6.33
CA THR A 133 13.13 -18.86 5.62
C THR A 133 12.50 -18.67 4.24
N ILE A 134 12.05 -17.45 3.96
CA ILE A 134 11.64 -17.03 2.62
C ILE A 134 12.90 -16.84 1.78
N LYS A 135 13.84 -16.04 2.29
CA LYS A 135 15.10 -15.70 1.64
C LYS A 135 16.08 -15.12 2.66
N ASP A 136 17.37 -15.36 2.46
CA ASP A 136 18.43 -14.59 3.13
C ASP A 136 18.69 -13.33 2.30
N VAL A 137 18.47 -12.16 2.91
CA VAL A 137 18.48 -10.84 2.27
C VAL A 137 19.51 -9.92 2.95
N PRO A 138 20.03 -8.88 2.29
CA PRO A 138 20.89 -7.90 2.95
C PRO A 138 20.25 -7.31 4.20
N LYS A 139 21.04 -7.16 5.27
CA LYS A 139 20.56 -6.66 6.56
C LYS A 139 19.89 -5.29 6.45
N GLU A 140 20.44 -4.39 5.62
CA GLU A 140 19.85 -3.08 5.40
C GLU A 140 18.47 -3.19 4.75
N PHE A 141 18.29 -4.08 3.76
CA PHE A 141 16.97 -4.34 3.17
C PHE A 141 15.99 -4.85 4.22
N HIS A 142 16.39 -5.82 5.05
CA HIS A 142 15.58 -6.31 6.17
C HIS A 142 15.14 -5.16 7.10
N ASP A 143 16.06 -4.29 7.48
CA ASP A 143 15.78 -3.17 8.38
C ASP A 143 14.82 -2.15 7.76
N ARG A 144 14.89 -1.97 6.43
CA ARG A 144 13.98 -1.10 5.68
C ARG A 144 12.59 -1.71 5.54
N VAL A 145 12.47 -2.96 5.12
CA VAL A 145 11.17 -3.64 4.98
C VAL A 145 10.45 -3.79 6.33
N CYS A 146 11.19 -3.92 7.44
CA CYS A 146 10.64 -3.85 8.80
C CYS A 146 9.89 -2.54 9.10
N VAL A 147 10.34 -1.42 8.55
CA VAL A 147 9.75 -0.09 8.77
C VAL A 147 8.62 0.16 7.80
N GLN A 148 8.84 -0.19 6.53
CA GLN A 148 7.91 0.10 5.44
C GLN A 148 6.77 -0.92 5.32
N GLY A 149 6.96 -2.12 5.86
CA GLY A 149 5.97 -3.20 5.90
C GLY A 149 5.98 -4.11 4.67
N SER A 150 6.42 -3.65 3.49
CA SER A 150 6.49 -4.48 2.28
C SER A 150 7.68 -4.10 1.39
N GLY A 151 8.10 -4.97 0.48
CA GLY A 151 9.18 -4.70 -0.47
C GLY A 151 9.33 -5.77 -1.56
N THR A 152 10.23 -5.55 -2.51
CA THR A 152 10.54 -6.52 -3.59
C THR A 152 11.85 -7.23 -3.34
N LEU A 153 11.87 -8.55 -3.49
CA LEU A 153 13.09 -9.35 -3.51
C LEU A 153 13.79 -9.28 -4.87
N LEU A 154 15.07 -9.64 -4.92
CA LEU A 154 15.87 -9.77 -6.15
C LEU A 154 15.27 -10.77 -7.14
N SER A 155 14.51 -11.74 -6.65
CA SER A 155 13.77 -12.70 -7.49
C SER A 155 12.57 -12.08 -8.22
N GLY A 156 12.22 -10.82 -7.91
CA GLY A 156 11.00 -10.16 -8.35
C GLY A 156 9.77 -10.48 -7.50
N GLN A 157 9.91 -11.33 -6.48
CA GLN A 157 8.82 -11.67 -5.57
C GLN A 157 8.53 -10.54 -4.60
N THR A 158 7.25 -10.25 -4.36
CA THR A 158 6.83 -9.30 -3.33
C THR A 158 6.86 -9.96 -1.95
N VAL A 159 7.36 -9.26 -0.94
CA VAL A 159 7.18 -9.61 0.47
C VAL A 159 6.35 -8.56 1.18
N SER A 160 5.49 -8.98 2.09
CA SER A 160 4.59 -8.07 2.81
C SER A 160 4.38 -8.52 4.24
N PHE A 161 4.19 -7.55 5.14
CA PHE A 161 3.97 -7.77 6.56
C PHE A 161 2.85 -8.80 6.78
N ASN A 162 3.13 -9.80 7.63
CA ASN A 162 2.13 -10.76 8.06
C ASN A 162 1.73 -10.50 9.53
N ARG A 163 2.68 -10.62 10.45
CA ARG A 163 2.42 -10.49 11.89
C ARG A 163 3.63 -9.98 12.68
N ARG A 164 3.35 -9.46 13.87
CA ARG A 164 4.36 -9.08 14.87
C ARG A 164 4.66 -10.26 15.79
N ASP A 165 5.58 -10.01 16.73
CA ASP A 165 5.97 -10.91 17.81
C ASP A 165 6.36 -12.32 17.32
N CYS A 166 6.96 -12.38 16.13
CA CYS A 166 7.37 -13.64 15.52
C CYS A 166 8.72 -14.08 16.12
N GLU A 167 8.71 -15.01 17.07
CA GLU A 167 9.88 -15.39 17.88
C GLU A 167 11.14 -15.72 17.06
N CYS A 168 10.97 -16.35 15.90
CA CYS A 168 12.03 -16.80 15.00
C CYS A 168 12.57 -15.73 14.05
N ALA A 169 11.92 -14.56 13.97
CA ALA A 169 12.37 -13.48 13.12
C ALA A 169 13.44 -12.64 13.81
N SER A 170 14.30 -12.03 12.99
CA SER A 170 15.28 -11.05 13.46
C SER A 170 14.58 -9.81 13.99
N VAL A 171 15.22 -9.14 14.95
CA VAL A 171 14.68 -7.93 15.57
C VAL A 171 14.82 -6.75 14.61
N CYS A 172 13.71 -6.09 14.31
CA CYS A 172 13.68 -4.83 13.58
C CYS A 172 14.31 -3.72 14.44
N PRO A 173 15.38 -3.04 13.99
CA PRO A 173 16.18 -2.18 14.85
C PRO A 173 15.44 -0.95 15.38
N ARG A 174 14.49 -0.41 14.60
CA ARG A 174 13.74 0.82 14.93
C ARG A 174 12.50 0.59 15.80
N THR A 175 11.85 -0.56 15.66
CA THR A 175 10.62 -0.87 16.40
C THR A 175 10.85 -1.85 17.54
N LYS A 176 12.03 -2.51 17.58
CA LYS A 176 12.38 -3.60 18.51
C LYS A 176 11.45 -4.81 18.43
N GLN A 177 10.60 -4.86 17.41
CA GLN A 177 9.68 -5.96 17.16
C GLN A 177 10.34 -7.03 16.29
N LYS A 178 9.81 -8.25 16.38
CA LYS A 178 10.16 -9.33 15.45
C LYS A 178 9.01 -9.53 14.48
N ILE A 179 9.25 -9.31 13.19
CA ILE A 179 8.20 -9.30 12.16
C ILE A 179 8.39 -10.49 11.24
N CYS A 180 7.29 -11.20 10.96
CA CYS A 180 7.23 -12.19 9.90
C CYS A 180 6.47 -11.66 8.69
N PHE A 181 6.83 -12.16 7.52
CA PHE A 181 6.33 -11.69 6.23
C PHE A 181 5.63 -12.83 5.47
N ASP A 182 4.78 -12.47 4.53
CA ASP A 182 4.33 -13.37 3.48
C ASP A 182 5.14 -13.13 2.21
N ALA A 183 5.47 -14.21 1.51
CA ALA A 183 5.92 -14.15 0.13
C ALA A 183 4.68 -14.16 -0.79
N LEU A 184 4.46 -13.07 -1.50
CA LEU A 184 3.27 -12.81 -2.32
C LEU A 184 3.58 -12.90 -3.81
N SER A 185 2.56 -13.25 -4.60
CA SER A 185 2.65 -13.14 -6.06
C SER A 185 2.71 -11.66 -6.47
N PRO A 186 3.74 -11.23 -7.22
CA PRO A 186 3.86 -9.85 -7.69
C PRO A 186 2.77 -9.46 -8.69
N GLU A 187 2.15 -10.43 -9.37
CA GLU A 187 1.02 -10.18 -10.28
C GLU A 187 -0.22 -9.69 -9.53
N ASN A 188 -0.45 -10.24 -8.34
CA ASN A 188 -1.61 -9.92 -7.51
C ASN A 188 -1.32 -8.81 -6.50
N PHE A 189 -0.08 -8.72 -6.01
CA PHE A 189 0.36 -7.77 -4.99
C PHE A 189 1.68 -7.11 -5.42
N PRO A 190 1.67 -6.29 -6.49
CA PRO A 190 2.89 -5.69 -7.03
C PRO A 190 3.60 -4.78 -6.02
N TRP A 191 2.83 -4.21 -5.07
CA TRP A 191 3.31 -3.25 -4.08
C TRP A 191 3.04 -3.68 -2.63
N GLY A 192 2.78 -4.98 -2.43
CA GLY A 192 2.41 -5.53 -1.13
C GLY A 192 0.91 -5.48 -0.86
N ARG A 193 0.56 -5.86 0.37
CA ARG A 193 -0.80 -6.04 0.85
C ARG A 193 -1.10 -5.01 1.94
N GLY A 194 -2.22 -4.32 1.83
CA GLY A 194 -2.70 -3.37 2.83
C GLY A 194 -3.45 -4.06 3.97
N ALA A 195 -3.93 -3.25 4.92
CA ALA A 195 -4.65 -3.71 6.10
C ALA A 195 -5.98 -4.43 5.78
N THR A 196 -6.59 -4.15 4.63
CA THR A 196 -7.81 -4.84 4.15
C THR A 196 -7.53 -6.20 3.51
N GLY A 197 -6.26 -6.58 3.37
CA GLY A 197 -5.85 -7.78 2.64
C GLY A 197 -5.78 -7.63 1.12
N SER A 198 -6.17 -6.47 0.58
CA SER A 198 -6.07 -6.13 -0.85
C SER A 198 -4.70 -5.55 -1.20
N ALA A 199 -4.36 -5.56 -2.49
CA ALA A 199 -3.18 -4.86 -2.98
C ALA A 199 -3.32 -3.34 -2.77
N ILE A 200 -2.21 -2.71 -2.41
CA ILE A 200 -2.08 -1.25 -2.31
C ILE A 200 -1.47 -0.67 -3.58
N THR A 201 -1.72 0.61 -3.83
CA THR A 201 -1.33 1.28 -5.06
C THR A 201 -0.61 2.58 -4.74
N PRO A 202 0.60 2.80 -5.29
CA PRO A 202 1.33 4.06 -5.13
C PRO A 202 0.48 5.25 -5.54
N LEU A 203 0.55 6.32 -4.75
CA LEU A 203 -0.16 7.58 -4.98
C LEU A 203 -1.68 7.40 -5.09
N LEU A 204 -2.22 6.34 -4.47
CA LEU A 204 -3.64 6.12 -4.30
C LEU A 204 -3.92 5.73 -2.85
N THR A 205 -3.09 4.87 -2.28
CA THR A 205 -3.25 4.40 -0.92
C THR A 205 -2.66 5.38 0.11
N VAL A 206 -3.40 5.57 1.21
CA VAL A 206 -2.86 6.15 2.45
C VAL A 206 -3.04 5.18 3.61
N ALA A 207 -2.10 5.20 4.55
CA ALA A 207 -2.30 4.64 5.88
C ALA A 207 -2.85 5.73 6.81
N ALA A 208 -3.80 5.36 7.67
CA ALA A 208 -4.41 6.26 8.64
C ALA A 208 -4.78 5.53 9.94
N ASP A 209 -5.15 6.30 10.96
CA ASP A 209 -5.82 5.76 12.15
C ASP A 209 -7.27 5.38 11.78
N THR A 210 -7.59 4.09 11.83
CA THR A 210 -8.90 3.57 11.41
C THR A 210 -10.06 3.96 12.34
N SER A 211 -9.77 4.46 13.55
CA SER A 211 -10.79 5.04 14.43
C SER A 211 -11.21 6.46 13.99
N VAL A 212 -10.35 7.15 13.22
CA VAL A 212 -10.60 8.49 12.69
C VAL A 212 -11.02 8.44 11.23
N LEU A 213 -10.33 7.62 10.42
CA LEU A 213 -10.59 7.41 9.00
C LEU A 213 -10.70 5.90 8.73
N PRO A 214 -11.91 5.33 8.71
CA PRO A 214 -12.11 3.89 8.49
C PRO A 214 -11.49 3.40 7.18
N LEU A 215 -11.10 2.12 7.13
CA LEU A 215 -10.61 1.49 5.89
C LEU A 215 -11.67 1.59 4.79
N GLY A 216 -11.23 1.82 3.56
CA GLY A 216 -12.06 2.05 2.38
C GLY A 216 -12.53 3.50 2.22
N THR A 217 -12.27 4.38 3.18
CA THR A 217 -12.67 5.80 3.08
C THR A 217 -11.90 6.48 1.94
N SER A 218 -12.65 7.13 1.05
CA SER A 218 -12.08 8.03 0.03
C SER A 218 -11.87 9.42 0.65
N VAL A 219 -10.66 9.95 0.52
CA VAL A 219 -10.28 11.26 1.06
C VAL A 219 -9.74 12.15 -0.04
N PHE A 220 -10.19 13.41 -0.06
CA PHE A 220 -9.60 14.46 -0.86
C PHE A 220 -8.61 15.25 -0.01
N ILE A 221 -7.39 15.40 -0.52
CA ILE A 221 -6.33 16.19 0.11
C ILE A 221 -5.84 17.21 -0.93
N PRO A 222 -6.33 18.47 -0.87
CA PRO A 222 -6.09 19.46 -1.90
C PRO A 222 -4.61 19.82 -2.05
N GLU A 223 -3.79 19.69 -1.00
CA GLU A 223 -2.33 19.90 -1.08
C GLU A 223 -1.63 18.94 -2.07
N TYR A 224 -2.21 17.77 -2.35
CA TYR A 224 -1.68 16.80 -3.31
C TYR A 224 -2.33 16.90 -4.70
N GLU A 225 -3.26 17.83 -4.91
CA GLU A 225 -3.82 18.06 -6.23
C GLU A 225 -2.77 18.71 -7.15
N GLY A 226 -2.64 18.20 -8.37
CA GLY A 226 -1.73 18.73 -9.38
C GLY A 226 -0.29 18.23 -9.25
N MET A 227 0.03 17.48 -8.19
CA MET A 227 1.36 16.91 -7.97
C MET A 227 1.74 15.91 -9.07
N PRO A 228 3.04 15.83 -9.44
CA PRO A 228 3.48 14.92 -10.49
C PRO A 228 3.36 13.46 -10.03
N VAL A 229 2.70 12.62 -10.83
CA VAL A 229 2.61 11.17 -10.61
C VAL A 229 3.80 10.46 -11.26
N ASP A 230 4.21 10.93 -12.42
CA ASP A 230 5.29 10.41 -13.24
C ASP A 230 6.04 11.56 -13.93
N ASP A 231 7.09 11.21 -14.68
CA ASP A 231 7.86 12.13 -15.51
C ASP A 231 7.16 12.48 -16.85
N GLN A 232 6.08 11.78 -17.19
CA GLN A 232 5.30 11.96 -18.42
C GLN A 232 4.27 13.11 -18.31
N GLY A 233 4.16 13.72 -17.13
CA GLY A 233 3.31 14.87 -16.88
C GLY A 233 1.92 14.51 -16.35
N THR A 234 1.69 13.24 -15.98
CA THR A 234 0.46 12.85 -15.27
C THR A 234 0.39 13.59 -13.94
N ARG A 235 -0.78 14.17 -13.66
CA ARG A 235 -1.03 14.92 -12.42
C ARG A 235 -1.97 14.16 -11.49
N HIS A 236 -1.64 14.18 -10.22
CA HIS A 236 -2.43 13.59 -9.16
C HIS A 236 -3.70 14.43 -8.93
N ASP A 237 -4.84 13.80 -8.72
CA ASP A 237 -6.13 14.50 -8.57
C ASP A 237 -6.45 14.88 -7.10
N GLY A 238 -5.51 14.59 -6.19
CA GLY A 238 -5.64 14.84 -4.75
C GLY A 238 -6.48 13.79 -4.02
N CYS A 239 -6.92 12.72 -4.69
CA CYS A 239 -7.80 11.72 -4.11
C CYS A 239 -7.06 10.44 -3.71
N PHE A 240 -7.25 10.03 -2.46
CA PHE A 240 -6.66 8.81 -1.89
C PHE A 240 -7.73 7.90 -1.31
N ILE A 241 -7.37 6.64 -1.06
CA ILE A 241 -8.18 5.64 -0.37
C ILE A 241 -7.41 5.13 0.85
N VAL A 242 -8.07 5.09 2.00
CA VAL A 242 -7.50 4.50 3.22
C VAL A 242 -7.52 2.98 3.10
N GLN A 243 -6.40 2.36 2.72
CA GLN A 243 -6.30 0.91 2.55
C GLN A 243 -5.28 0.25 3.46
N ASP A 244 -4.60 1.06 4.27
CA ASP A 244 -3.50 0.60 5.11
C ASP A 244 -3.56 1.20 6.52
N ARG A 245 -2.79 0.64 7.44
CA ARG A 245 -2.67 1.10 8.83
C ARG A 245 -1.23 0.99 9.31
N GLY A 246 -0.75 2.03 9.98
CA GLY A 246 0.58 2.05 10.60
C GLY A 246 0.48 2.07 12.12
N THR A 247 1.41 1.41 12.82
CA THR A 247 1.48 1.48 14.29
C THR A 247 1.78 2.89 14.77
N LYS A 248 2.56 3.67 14.03
CA LYS A 248 2.91 5.06 14.34
C LYS A 248 1.98 6.11 13.71
N VAL A 249 0.99 5.66 12.93
CA VAL A 249 -0.03 6.52 12.33
C VAL A 249 -1.23 6.53 13.28
N LYS A 250 -1.40 7.64 14.01
CA LYS A 250 -2.38 7.78 15.10
C LYS A 250 -3.08 9.14 15.04
N GLY A 251 -4.36 9.15 15.40
CA GLY A 251 -5.19 10.34 15.43
C GLY A 251 -5.29 11.01 14.05
N LYS A 252 -5.10 12.33 14.01
CA LYS A 252 -5.11 13.11 12.75
C LYS A 252 -3.78 13.00 12.01
N HIS A 253 -3.48 11.82 11.48
CA HIS A 253 -2.28 11.53 10.69
C HIS A 253 -2.66 10.72 9.44
N VAL A 254 -2.17 11.16 8.27
CA VAL A 254 -2.15 10.40 7.02
C VAL A 254 -0.71 10.11 6.58
N ASP A 255 -0.43 8.87 6.22
CA ASP A 255 0.87 8.45 5.69
C ASP A 255 0.68 8.03 4.24
N VAL A 256 1.29 8.73 3.29
CA VAL A 256 1.05 8.55 1.87
C VAL A 256 1.98 7.47 1.31
N PHE A 257 1.39 6.47 0.66
CA PHE A 257 2.17 5.44 -0.02
C PHE A 257 2.67 5.94 -1.37
N THR A 258 3.98 6.07 -1.53
CA THR A 258 4.57 6.61 -2.78
C THR A 258 5.15 5.54 -3.69
N GLY A 259 5.22 4.29 -3.25
CA GLY A 259 5.84 3.20 -3.99
C GLY A 259 7.37 3.33 -4.02
N GLN A 260 7.93 4.23 -4.80
CA GLN A 260 9.39 4.36 -4.95
C GLN A 260 9.97 5.48 -4.08
N GLU A 261 11.18 5.30 -3.55
CA GLU A 261 11.88 6.30 -2.73
C GLU A 261 12.14 7.60 -3.52
N THR A 262 12.40 7.49 -4.82
CA THR A 262 12.58 8.64 -5.71
C THR A 262 11.32 9.50 -5.78
N VAL A 263 10.15 8.88 -5.87
CA VAL A 263 8.85 9.56 -5.81
C VAL A 263 8.63 10.18 -4.42
N THR A 264 8.97 9.45 -3.34
CA THR A 264 8.93 10.01 -1.97
C THR A 264 9.72 11.30 -1.86
N ARG A 265 10.94 11.33 -2.40
CA ARG A 265 11.83 12.48 -2.32
C ARG A 265 11.25 13.70 -3.05
N VAL A 266 10.69 13.49 -4.24
CA VAL A 266 10.02 14.56 -5.01
C VAL A 266 8.76 15.05 -4.29
N TRP A 267 7.92 14.13 -3.82
CA TRP A 267 6.68 14.51 -3.15
C TRP A 267 6.94 15.23 -1.83
N ASN A 268 7.93 14.79 -1.06
CA ASN A 268 8.31 15.42 0.19
C ASN A 268 9.02 16.78 -0.01
N SER A 269 9.61 17.07 -1.17
CA SER A 269 10.14 18.41 -1.44
C SER A 269 9.02 19.41 -1.80
N LEU A 270 7.93 18.94 -2.42
CA LEU A 270 6.79 19.76 -2.83
C LEU A 270 5.75 19.93 -1.72
N VAL A 271 5.48 18.87 -0.95
CA VAL A 271 4.60 18.86 0.22
C VAL A 271 5.39 18.25 1.39
N PRO A 272 6.13 19.06 2.16
CA PRO A 272 6.98 18.54 3.21
C PRO A 272 6.21 17.81 4.31
N SER A 273 6.80 16.72 4.81
CA SER A 273 6.26 15.95 5.93
C SER A 273 6.09 16.82 7.18
N ASN A 274 5.10 16.49 7.98
CA ASN A 274 4.77 17.11 9.26
C ASN A 274 4.31 18.57 9.19
N GLN A 275 4.07 19.13 8.00
CA GLN A 275 3.51 20.49 7.85
C GLN A 275 1.99 20.53 7.96
N GLY A 276 1.34 19.38 7.75
CA GLY A 276 -0.10 19.22 7.92
C GLY A 276 -0.87 19.50 6.63
N VAL A 277 -1.68 18.52 6.23
CA VAL A 277 -2.52 18.56 5.03
C VAL A 277 -3.99 18.56 5.38
N THR A 278 -4.82 19.15 4.53
CA THR A 278 -6.25 19.29 4.76
C THR A 278 -6.95 18.02 4.31
N VAL A 279 -7.69 17.36 5.20
CA VAL A 279 -8.47 16.17 4.82
C VAL A 279 -9.93 16.54 4.64
N VAL A 280 -10.49 16.19 3.49
CA VAL A 280 -11.89 16.43 3.12
C VAL A 280 -12.56 15.11 2.76
N LEU A 281 -13.65 14.80 3.43
CA LEU A 281 -14.52 13.66 3.09
C LEU A 281 -15.61 14.08 2.11
N ASP A 282 -16.20 13.10 1.43
CA ASP A 282 -17.36 13.27 0.55
C ASP A 282 -17.15 14.34 -0.54
N SER A 283 -15.89 14.59 -0.90
CA SER A 283 -15.56 15.52 -1.97
C SER A 283 -16.05 14.94 -3.30
N PRO A 284 -16.84 15.69 -4.09
CA PRO A 284 -17.32 15.23 -5.39
C PRO A 284 -16.20 14.94 -6.39
N ARG A 285 -14.95 15.32 -6.09
CA ARG A 285 -13.76 15.04 -6.89
C ARG A 285 -13.31 13.59 -6.76
N CYS A 286 -13.53 12.96 -5.60
CA CYS A 286 -13.07 11.60 -5.33
C CYS A 286 -14.16 10.54 -5.55
N ARG A 287 -15.00 10.75 -6.57
CA ARG A 287 -16.18 9.93 -6.90
C ARG A 287 -15.88 8.53 -7.46
N ARG A 288 -14.63 8.05 -7.40
CA ARG A 288 -14.27 6.70 -7.86
C ARG A 288 -14.95 5.67 -6.95
N ALA A 289 -15.92 4.92 -7.49
CA ALA A 289 -16.72 3.93 -6.76
C ALA A 289 -15.91 2.65 -6.43
N PRO A 290 -16.32 1.84 -5.42
CA PRO A 290 -17.54 1.96 -4.61
C PRO A 290 -17.27 2.19 -3.12
N LEU A 291 -18.19 2.90 -2.47
CA LEU A 291 -18.36 2.84 -1.01
C LEU A 291 -18.58 1.38 -0.59
N PRO A 292 -17.80 0.82 0.35
CA PRO A 292 -18.23 -0.35 1.09
C PRO A 292 -19.44 0.06 1.93
N THR A 293 -20.59 -0.54 1.64
CA THR A 293 -21.74 -0.50 2.54
C THR A 293 -21.33 -1.22 3.82
N MET A 294 -21.15 -0.48 4.92
CA MET A 294 -21.14 -1.09 6.24
C MET A 294 -22.49 -1.79 6.43
N PRO A 295 -22.57 -3.10 6.68
CA PRO A 295 -23.82 -3.70 7.12
C PRO A 295 -24.22 -3.04 8.43
N ALA A 296 -25.47 -2.59 8.51
CA ALA A 296 -26.05 -2.04 9.73
C ALA A 296 -25.90 -3.04 10.88
N PRO A 297 -25.68 -2.60 12.13
CA PRO A 297 -25.65 -3.49 13.27
C PRO A 297 -26.98 -4.24 13.33
N GLU A 298 -26.90 -5.57 13.28
CA GLU A 298 -28.03 -6.47 13.35
C GLU A 298 -28.78 -6.15 14.66
N ARG A 299 -29.96 -5.54 14.56
CA ARG A 299 -30.82 -5.32 15.73
C ARG A 299 -31.09 -6.69 16.30
N ARG A 300 -30.59 -6.94 17.52
CA ARG A 300 -31.00 -8.06 18.35
C ARG A 300 -32.52 -8.15 18.27
N ARG A 301 -33.03 -9.20 17.60
CA ARG A 301 -34.43 -9.56 17.76
C ARG A 301 -34.54 -10.08 19.17
N ASP A 302 -34.96 -9.19 20.07
CA ASP A 302 -35.59 -9.57 21.32
C ASP A 302 -36.77 -10.47 20.95
N ARG A 303 -36.53 -11.79 21.02
CA ARG A 303 -37.59 -12.77 20.90
C ARG A 303 -38.37 -12.69 22.20
N GLU A 304 -39.44 -11.90 22.16
CA GLU A 304 -40.56 -12.00 23.08
C GLU A 304 -40.92 -13.47 23.30
N ARG A 305 -40.51 -14.00 24.45
CA ARG A 305 -41.24 -15.08 25.12
C ARG A 305 -42.44 -14.45 25.82
N ARG A 306 -43.50 -14.21 25.05
CA ARG A 306 -44.91 -14.10 25.48
C ARG A 306 -45.69 -14.75 24.34
N GLY A 307 -46.14 -16.00 24.46
CA GLY A 307 -47.29 -16.41 25.25
C GLY A 307 -48.40 -16.83 24.26
N ARG A 308 -49.19 -17.85 24.63
CA ARG A 308 -50.28 -18.54 23.88
C ARG A 308 -49.81 -19.68 22.97
N ASP A 309 -50.37 -20.89 23.02
CA ASP A 309 -51.44 -21.51 23.84
C ASP A 309 -51.09 -23.02 23.92
#